data_AF-A0A540W2K2-F1
#
_entry.id   AF-A0A540W2K2-F1
#
_cell.length_a   1.000
_cell.length_b   1.000
_cell.length_c   1.000
_cell.angle_alpha   90.00
_cell.angle_beta   90.00
_cell.angle_gamma   90.00
#
_symmetry.space_group_name_H-M   'P 1'
#
loop_
_entity.id
_entity.type
_entity.pdbx_description
1 polymer ?
#
loop_
_entity_poly.entity_id
_entity_poly.type
_entity_poly.pdbx_seq_one_letter_code
_entity_poly.pdbx_strand_id
1 'polypeptide(L)'
;MHCPFCRHSDSRVVDSRTTDDGSAIRRRRQCPDCSRRFTTVETAALMVIKRSGVTEPFSREKVISGVRKACQGRPVTEDALALLGQRVEECVRASGSAELSTHDVGLAILGPLKDLDVVAYLRFASVYQAYDGLADFEAAIAELRGAERSTTAQDEDGSAVPVPAAAP
;
A
#
# COMPACT_ATOMS: atom_id res chain seq x y z
N MET A 1 20.86 20.12 -10.26
CA MET A 1 20.24 19.49 -11.44
C MET A 1 20.45 20.42 -12.62
N HIS A 2 21.06 19.95 -13.71
CA HIS A 2 21.44 20.79 -14.85
C HIS A 2 20.23 21.20 -15.70
N CYS A 3 20.23 22.43 -16.22
CA CYS A 3 19.24 22.91 -17.18
C CYS A 3 19.34 22.12 -18.49
N PRO A 4 18.24 21.55 -19.02
CA PRO A 4 18.29 20.77 -20.26
C PRO A 4 18.56 21.62 -21.51
N PHE A 5 18.43 22.95 -21.42
CA PHE A 5 18.58 23.85 -22.57
C PHE A 5 19.97 24.49 -22.67
N CYS A 6 20.53 24.98 -21.56
CA CYS A 6 21.84 25.65 -21.54
C CYS A 6 22.88 24.94 -20.65
N ARG A 7 22.53 23.79 -20.04
CA ARG A 7 23.39 23.00 -19.14
C ARG A 7 23.90 23.72 -17.89
N HIS A 8 23.39 24.91 -17.58
CA HIS A 8 23.67 25.60 -16.31
C HIS A 8 23.31 24.69 -15.12
N SER A 9 24.16 24.65 -14.10
CA SER A 9 24.06 23.70 -12.96
C SER A 9 22.87 23.97 -12.04
N ASP A 10 22.39 25.22 -12.03
CA ASP A 10 21.39 25.69 -11.10
C ASP A 10 20.01 25.86 -11.74
N SER A 11 18.99 25.71 -10.90
CA SER A 11 17.60 25.90 -11.26
C SER A 11 16.77 26.25 -10.02
N ARG A 12 15.77 27.11 -10.21
CA ARG A 12 14.83 27.52 -9.15
C ARG A 12 13.54 26.74 -9.27
N VAL A 13 13.03 26.19 -8.17
CA VAL A 13 11.71 25.54 -8.13
C VAL A 13 10.62 26.61 -8.13
N VAL A 14 9.62 26.47 -9.02
CA VAL A 14 8.51 27.41 -9.21
C VAL A 14 7.19 26.80 -8.76
N ASP A 15 6.96 25.52 -9.06
CA ASP A 15 5.75 24.78 -8.67
C ASP A 15 6.17 23.35 -8.31
N SER A 16 5.47 22.73 -7.35
CA SER A 16 5.74 21.37 -6.91
C SER A 16 4.43 20.65 -6.67
N ARG A 17 4.26 19.48 -7.30
CA ARG A 17 3.07 18.64 -7.16
C ARG A 17 3.47 17.19 -6.95
N THR A 18 2.79 16.51 -6.04
CA THR A 18 2.91 15.06 -5.88
C THR A 18 2.01 14.37 -6.91
N THR A 19 2.43 13.23 -7.46
CA THR A 19 1.57 12.37 -8.28
C THR A 19 0.43 11.80 -7.44
N ASP A 20 -0.69 11.46 -8.09
CA ASP A 20 -1.87 10.90 -7.42
C ASP A 20 -1.53 9.66 -6.57
N ASP A 21 -0.61 8.81 -7.06
CA ASP A 21 -0.17 7.60 -6.34
C ASP A 21 0.92 7.87 -5.28
N GLY A 22 1.24 9.13 -4.96
CA GLY A 22 2.21 9.48 -3.92
C GLY A 22 3.66 9.01 -4.17
N SER A 23 3.98 8.49 -5.36
CA SER A 23 5.26 7.86 -5.69
C SER A 23 6.32 8.83 -6.19
N ALA A 24 5.91 9.96 -6.78
CA ALA A 24 6.82 10.95 -7.33
C ALA A 24 6.36 12.39 -7.07
N ILE A 25 7.33 13.30 -7.03
CA ILE A 25 7.15 14.73 -6.96
C ILE A 25 7.57 15.31 -8.32
N ARG A 26 6.62 15.93 -9.02
CA ARG A 26 6.85 16.71 -10.23
C ARG A 26 7.12 18.16 -9.83
N ARG A 27 8.36 18.63 -10.06
CA ARG A 27 8.75 20.01 -9.81
C ARG A 27 8.92 20.76 -11.13
N ARG A 28 8.20 21.88 -11.29
CA ARG A 28 8.44 22.84 -12.38
C ARG A 28 9.57 23.76 -11.94
N ARG A 29 10.65 23.79 -12.70
CA ARG A 29 11.86 24.57 -12.43
C ARG A 29 12.07 25.64 -13.50
N GLN A 30 12.73 26.73 -13.14
CA GLN A 30 13.18 27.79 -14.06
C GLN A 30 14.70 27.94 -13.97
N CYS A 31 15.37 28.01 -15.12
CA CYS A 31 16.80 28.29 -15.19
C CYS A 31 17.05 29.80 -14.97
N PRO A 32 17.96 30.21 -14.07
CA PRO A 32 18.28 31.62 -13.86
C PRO A 32 19.04 32.25 -15.04
N ASP A 33 19.80 31.44 -15.79
CA ASP A 33 20.63 31.89 -16.92
C ASP A 33 19.81 32.08 -18.20
N CYS A 34 19.15 31.02 -18.70
CA CYS A 34 18.37 31.10 -19.94
C CYS A 34 16.88 31.40 -19.75
N SER A 35 16.41 31.58 -18.51
CA SER A 35 15.00 31.87 -18.13
C SER A 35 13.95 30.81 -18.54
N ARG A 36 14.34 29.72 -19.21
CA ARG A 36 13.44 28.65 -19.65
C ARG A 36 12.94 27.80 -18.49
N ARG A 37 11.72 27.28 -18.62
CA ARG A 37 11.07 26.39 -17.64
C ARG A 37 11.15 24.94 -18.09
N PHE A 38 11.34 24.02 -17.15
CA PHE A 38 11.37 22.57 -17.38
C PHE A 38 10.82 21.82 -16.16
N THR A 39 10.41 20.57 -16.34
CA THR A 39 9.86 19.74 -15.26
C THR A 39 10.84 18.64 -14.90
N THR A 40 11.07 18.42 -13.60
CA THR A 40 11.82 17.28 -13.08
C THR A 40 10.89 16.37 -12.30
N VAL A 41 11.13 15.06 -12.38
CA VAL A 41 10.41 14.05 -11.60
C VAL A 41 11.40 13.49 -10.58
N GLU A 42 11.06 13.62 -9.31
CA GLU A 42 11.84 13.12 -8.17
C GLU A 42 11.01 12.03 -7.47
N THR A 43 11.63 10.97 -6.96
CA THR A 43 10.92 9.95 -6.18
C THR A 43 10.49 10.55 -4.84
N ALA A 44 9.21 10.41 -4.48
CA ALA A 44 8.71 10.82 -3.18
C ALA A 44 9.19 9.84 -2.12
N ALA A 45 9.99 10.33 -1.16
CA ALA A 45 10.38 9.56 0.00
C ALA A 45 9.17 9.39 0.93
N LEU A 46 8.83 8.14 1.22
CA LEU A 46 7.81 7.78 2.20
C LEU A 46 8.51 7.47 3.51
N MET A 47 8.14 8.20 4.57
CA MET A 47 8.77 8.09 5.88
C MET A 47 7.84 7.46 6.91
N VAL A 48 8.41 6.73 7.86
CA VAL A 48 7.70 6.07 8.95
C VAL A 48 8.20 6.59 10.29
N ILE A 49 7.31 7.18 11.06
CA ILE A 49 7.53 7.65 12.42
C ILE A 49 7.35 6.47 13.38
N LYS A 50 8.44 6.07 14.05
CA LYS A 50 8.42 5.00 15.05
C LYS A 50 7.76 5.45 16.34
N ARG A 51 7.38 4.47 17.17
CA ARG A 51 6.88 4.73 18.54
C ARG A 51 7.88 5.49 19.40
N SER A 52 9.18 5.38 19.11
CA SER A 52 10.25 6.14 19.76
C SER A 52 10.34 7.60 19.31
N GLY A 53 9.55 8.02 18.32
CA GLY A 53 9.64 9.34 17.67
C GLY A 53 10.70 9.43 16.57
N VAL A 54 11.53 8.39 16.38
CA VAL A 54 12.52 8.35 15.30
C VAL A 54 11.83 8.13 13.95
N THR A 55 12.21 8.92 12.95
CA THR A 55 11.70 8.78 11.59
C THR A 55 12.71 8.03 10.72
N GLU A 56 12.24 7.07 9.94
CA GLU A 56 13.05 6.31 8.99
C GLU A 56 12.31 6.09 7.66
N PRO A 57 13.00 5.79 6.55
CA PRO A 57 12.34 5.44 5.31
C PRO A 57 11.47 4.19 5.45
N PHE A 58 10.32 4.17 4.77
CA PHE A 58 9.51 2.97 4.62
C PHE A 58 10.32 1.84 3.98
N SER A 59 10.15 0.63 4.50
CA SER A 59 10.82 -0.57 4.01
C SER A 59 9.84 -1.73 3.93
N ARG A 60 9.68 -2.29 2.71
CA ARG A 60 8.89 -3.50 2.47
C ARG A 60 9.43 -4.69 3.28
N GLU A 61 10.74 -4.79 3.43
CA GLU A 61 11.38 -5.86 4.19
C GLU A 61 10.96 -5.84 5.67
N LYS A 62 10.84 -4.65 6.27
CA LYS A 62 10.33 -4.51 7.64
C LYS A 62 8.86 -4.88 7.77
N VAL A 63 8.04 -4.56 6.77
CA VAL A 63 6.65 -5.00 6.69
C VAL A 63 6.58 -6.53 6.66
N ILE A 64 7.31 -7.16 5.73
CA ILE A 64 7.36 -8.61 5.57
C ILE A 64 7.82 -9.29 6.87
N SER A 65 8.89 -8.78 7.48
CA SER A 65 9.41 -9.29 8.75
C SER A 65 8.37 -9.21 9.87
N GLY A 66 7.62 -8.10 9.96
CA GLY A 66 6.54 -7.94 10.93
C GLY A 66 5.37 -8.92 10.72
N VAL A 67 5.02 -9.21 9.47
CA VAL A 67 3.91 -10.12 9.10
C VAL A 67 4.31 -11.60 9.23
N ARG A 68 5.59 -11.92 9.04
CA ARG A 68 6.10 -13.30 9.05
C ARG A 68 5.73 -14.05 10.32
N LYS A 69 5.72 -13.38 11.47
CA LYS A 69 5.33 -13.99 12.76
C LYS A 69 3.86 -14.45 12.75
N ALA A 70 2.95 -13.66 12.19
CA ALA A 70 1.54 -14.02 12.09
C ALA A 70 1.30 -15.19 11.12
N CYS A 71 2.13 -15.30 10.07
CA CYS A 71 2.07 -16.35 9.06
C CYS A 71 2.72 -17.68 9.46
N GLN A 72 3.32 -17.80 10.66
CA GLN A 72 3.99 -19.03 11.09
C GLN A 72 3.04 -20.24 11.07
N GLY A 73 3.47 -21.32 10.40
CA GLY A 73 2.70 -22.56 10.24
C GLY A 73 1.50 -22.44 9.28
N ARG A 74 1.42 -21.38 8.49
CA ARG A 74 0.40 -21.19 7.45
C ARG A 74 0.99 -21.49 6.06
N PRO A 75 0.16 -21.87 5.07
CA PRO A 75 0.61 -22.12 3.70
C PRO A 75 0.85 -20.81 2.92
N VAL A 76 1.74 -19.95 3.44
CA VAL A 76 2.08 -18.65 2.84
C VAL A 76 3.53 -18.71 2.33
N THR A 77 3.72 -18.43 1.04
CA THR A 77 5.03 -18.43 0.40
C THR A 77 5.75 -17.08 0.57
N GLU A 78 7.08 -17.06 0.41
CA GLU A 78 7.84 -15.81 0.42
C GLU A 78 7.44 -14.88 -0.74
N ASP A 79 7.08 -15.42 -1.91
CA ASP A 79 6.58 -14.62 -3.04
C ASP A 79 5.25 -13.93 -2.69
N ALA A 80 4.36 -14.63 -1.98
CA ALA A 80 3.11 -14.04 -1.52
C ALA A 80 3.33 -12.93 -0.47
N LEU A 81 4.33 -13.10 0.42
CA LEU A 81 4.74 -12.04 1.35
C LEU A 81 5.36 -10.84 0.62
N ALA A 82 6.15 -11.07 -0.43
CA ALA A 82 6.71 -10.01 -1.25
C ALA A 82 5.61 -9.19 -1.95
N LEU A 83 4.60 -9.87 -2.51
CA LEU A 83 3.43 -9.23 -3.10
C LEU A 83 2.61 -8.46 -2.05
N LEU A 84 2.43 -9.03 -0.86
CA LEU A 84 1.79 -8.32 0.27
C LEU A 84 2.56 -7.04 0.61
N GLY A 85 3.88 -7.10 0.74
CA GLY A 85 4.72 -5.94 1.02
C GLY A 85 4.59 -4.84 -0.04
N GLN A 86 4.45 -5.22 -1.32
CA GLN A 86 4.14 -4.29 -2.41
C GLN A 86 2.76 -3.66 -2.24
N ARG A 87 1.71 -4.46 -2.05
CA ARG A 87 0.32 -3.97 -1.87
C ARG A 87 0.22 -3.02 -0.68
N VAL A 88 0.93 -3.30 0.41
CA VAL A 88 0.97 -2.41 1.59
C VAL A 88 1.62 -1.07 1.26
N GLU A 89 2.72 -1.06 0.50
CA GLU A 89 3.31 0.21 0.06
C GLU A 89 2.34 1.01 -0.81
N GLU A 90 1.67 0.35 -1.74
CA GLU A 90 0.67 0.97 -2.62
C GLU A 90 -0.48 1.58 -1.80
N CYS A 91 -1.07 0.82 -0.86
CA CYS A 91 -2.12 1.32 0.04
C CYS A 91 -1.65 2.52 0.85
N VAL A 92 -0.44 2.44 1.39
CA VAL A 92 0.16 3.52 2.18
C VAL A 92 0.39 4.77 1.32
N ARG A 93 0.93 4.64 0.11
CA ARG A 93 1.18 5.80 -0.76
C ARG A 93 -0.12 6.42 -1.28
N ALA A 94 -1.14 5.60 -1.54
CA ALA A 94 -2.47 6.07 -1.93
C ALA A 94 -3.15 6.94 -0.87
N SER A 95 -2.70 6.89 0.39
CA SER A 95 -3.16 7.84 1.42
C SER A 95 -2.74 9.29 1.16
N GLY A 96 -1.75 9.52 0.28
CA GLY A 96 -1.20 10.84 -0.03
C GLY A 96 -0.26 11.41 1.05
N SER A 97 -0.08 10.69 2.16
CA SER A 97 0.78 11.11 3.28
C SER A 97 2.26 10.83 2.97
N ALA A 98 3.10 11.84 3.15
CA ALA A 98 4.56 11.68 3.03
C ALA A 98 5.19 11.00 4.26
N GLU A 99 4.51 11.09 5.42
CA GLU A 99 4.93 10.52 6.68
C GLU A 99 3.77 9.78 7.33
N LEU A 100 4.03 8.61 7.90
CA LEU A 100 3.03 7.78 8.58
C LEU A 100 3.57 7.20 9.87
N SER A 101 2.70 6.92 10.82
CA SER A 101 3.14 6.22 12.03
C SER A 101 3.33 4.73 11.77
N THR A 102 4.12 4.06 12.61
CA THR A 102 4.18 2.57 12.60
C THR A 102 2.79 1.95 12.80
N HIS A 103 1.88 2.62 13.52
CA HIS A 103 0.53 2.10 13.73
C HIS A 103 -0.27 2.12 12.42
N ASP A 104 -0.21 3.21 11.66
CA ASP A 104 -0.91 3.33 10.36
C ASP A 104 -0.40 2.30 9.36
N VAL A 105 0.92 2.05 9.32
CA VAL A 105 1.50 0.97 8.51
C VAL A 105 0.96 -0.40 8.96
N GLY A 106 0.81 -0.62 10.27
CA GLY A 106 0.19 -1.82 10.83
C GLY A 106 -1.26 -2.01 10.37
N LEU A 107 -2.05 -0.93 10.36
CA LEU A 107 -3.42 -0.97 9.86
C LEU A 107 -3.48 -1.24 8.35
N ALA A 108 -2.57 -0.65 7.56
CA ALA A 108 -2.49 -0.87 6.12
C ALA A 108 -2.14 -2.32 5.73
N ILE A 109 -1.51 -3.08 6.62
CA ILE A 109 -1.21 -4.51 6.43
C ILE A 109 -2.48 -5.37 6.48
N LEU A 110 -3.48 -4.97 7.27
CA LEU A 110 -4.63 -5.81 7.59
C LEU A 110 -5.44 -6.22 6.36
N GLY A 111 -5.69 -5.29 5.43
CA GLY A 111 -6.43 -5.57 4.20
C GLY A 111 -5.74 -6.63 3.34
N PRO A 112 -4.51 -6.37 2.84
CA PRO A 112 -3.75 -7.34 2.05
C PRO A 112 -3.53 -8.68 2.77
N LEU A 113 -3.36 -8.67 4.10
CA LEU A 113 -3.19 -9.90 4.88
C LEU A 113 -4.49 -10.70 5.02
N LYS A 114 -5.65 -10.04 5.14
CA LYS A 114 -6.97 -10.68 5.16
C LYS A 114 -7.24 -11.46 3.88
N ASP A 115 -6.88 -10.88 2.74
CA ASP A 115 -6.98 -11.56 1.43
C ASP A 115 -6.02 -12.74 1.30
N LEU A 116 -4.83 -12.63 1.91
CA LEU A 116 -3.78 -13.64 1.81
C LEU A 116 -4.05 -14.86 2.71
N ASP A 117 -4.35 -14.62 4.00
CA ASP A 117 -4.67 -15.68 4.95
C ASP A 117 -5.45 -15.13 6.14
N VAL A 118 -6.70 -15.56 6.26
CA VAL A 118 -7.64 -15.08 7.30
C VAL A 118 -7.16 -15.37 8.73
N VAL A 119 -6.44 -16.48 8.95
CA VAL A 119 -5.93 -16.84 10.28
C VAL A 119 -4.73 -15.96 10.66
N ALA A 120 -3.82 -15.73 9.73
CA ALA A 120 -2.71 -14.78 9.91
C ALA A 120 -3.25 -13.37 10.14
N TYR A 121 -4.29 -12.96 9.41
CA TYR A 121 -5.01 -11.72 9.67
C TYR A 121 -5.50 -11.63 11.11
N LEU A 122 -6.25 -12.62 11.61
CA LEU A 122 -6.76 -12.59 13.00
C LEU A 122 -5.64 -12.50 14.04
N ARG A 123 -4.53 -13.22 13.83
CA ARG A 123 -3.34 -13.17 14.70
C ARG A 123 -2.65 -11.82 14.68
N PHE A 124 -2.64 -11.14 13.54
CA PHE A 124 -2.03 -9.83 13.39
C PHE A 124 -2.96 -8.73 13.94
N ALA A 125 -4.25 -8.80 13.60
CA ALA A 125 -5.29 -7.87 14.02
C ALA A 125 -5.40 -7.78 15.54
N SER A 126 -5.27 -8.89 16.26
CA SER A 126 -5.35 -8.89 17.73
C SER A 126 -4.33 -7.97 18.40
N VAL A 127 -3.16 -7.75 17.78
CA VAL A 127 -2.13 -6.85 18.32
C VAL A 127 -2.39 -5.40 17.94
N TYR A 128 -2.84 -5.14 16.72
CA TYR A 128 -2.95 -3.76 16.19
C TYR A 128 -4.32 -3.12 16.40
N GLN A 129 -5.38 -3.91 16.58
CA GLN A 129 -6.72 -3.45 16.96
C GLN A 129 -7.01 -3.60 18.46
N ALA A 130 -5.98 -3.94 19.26
CA ALA A 130 -6.07 -4.07 20.71
C ALA A 130 -7.21 -5.01 21.17
N TYR A 131 -7.19 -6.26 20.71
CA TYR A 131 -8.16 -7.24 21.20
C TYR A 131 -7.85 -7.57 22.65
N ASP A 132 -8.83 -7.36 23.52
CA ASP A 132 -8.73 -7.56 24.95
C ASP A 132 -9.37 -8.88 25.40
N GLY A 133 -10.27 -9.47 24.58
CA GLY A 133 -10.94 -10.71 24.95
C GLY A 133 -11.57 -11.49 23.80
N LEU A 134 -12.27 -12.57 24.16
CA LEU A 134 -12.93 -13.46 23.18
C LEU A 134 -13.97 -12.71 22.33
N ALA A 135 -14.64 -11.71 22.89
CA ALA A 135 -15.64 -10.92 22.19
C ALA A 135 -15.09 -10.23 20.94
N ASP A 136 -13.84 -9.74 20.98
CA ASP A 136 -13.21 -9.08 19.83
C ASP A 136 -12.92 -10.08 18.71
N PHE A 137 -12.50 -11.30 19.08
CA PHE A 137 -12.35 -12.39 18.12
C PHE A 137 -13.68 -12.81 17.52
N GLU A 138 -14.74 -12.92 18.32
CA GLU A 138 -16.08 -13.25 17.85
C GLU A 138 -16.60 -12.20 16.85
N ALA A 139 -16.43 -10.91 17.15
CA ALA A 139 -16.80 -9.83 16.26
C ALA A 139 -16.03 -9.90 14.93
N ALA A 140 -14.71 -10.08 14.99
CA ALA A 140 -13.87 -10.21 13.80
C ALA A 140 -14.24 -11.43 12.95
N ILE A 141 -14.52 -12.57 13.58
CA ILE A 141 -14.95 -13.80 12.88
C ILE A 141 -16.34 -13.58 12.25
N ALA A 142 -17.25 -12.89 12.93
CA ALA A 142 -18.58 -12.59 12.38
C ALA A 142 -18.48 -11.71 11.13
N GLU A 143 -17.60 -10.69 11.15
CA GLU A 143 -17.33 -9.84 9.99
C GLU A 143 -16.75 -10.65 8.81
N LEU A 144 -15.76 -11.52 9.08
CA LEU A 144 -15.13 -12.37 8.07
C LEU A 144 -16.14 -13.31 7.40
N ARG A 145 -16.99 -13.96 8.19
CA ARG A 145 -18.08 -14.82 7.67
C ARG A 145 -19.11 -14.02 6.87
N GLY A 146 -19.34 -12.76 7.23
CA GLY A 146 -20.20 -11.85 6.47
C GLY A 146 -19.65 -11.59 5.07
N ALA A 147 -18.35 -11.29 4.99
CA ALA A 147 -17.65 -11.05 3.73
C ALA A 147 -17.64 -12.29 2.81
N GLU A 148 -17.42 -13.49 3.36
CA GLU A 148 -17.46 -14.74 2.60
C GLU A 148 -18.83 -14.96 1.92
N ARG A 149 -19.93 -14.70 2.63
CA ARG A 149 -21.29 -14.85 2.09
C ARG A 149 -21.60 -13.88 0.96
N SER A 150 -21.08 -12.64 1.03
CA SER A 150 -21.26 -11.67 -0.05
C SER A 150 -20.51 -12.04 -1.32
N THR A 151 -19.33 -12.66 -1.21
CA THR A 151 -18.56 -13.11 -2.38
C THR A 151 -19.26 -14.27 -3.10
N THR A 152 -19.74 -15.28 -2.36
CA THR A 152 -20.45 -16.42 -2.96
C THR A 152 -21.75 -16.03 -3.68
N ALA A 153 -22.46 -15.01 -3.17
CA ALA A 153 -23.71 -14.54 -3.79
C ALA A 153 -23.49 -13.77 -5.11
N GLN A 154 -22.31 -13.19 -5.34
CA GLN A 154 -21.99 -12.48 -6.59
C GLN A 154 -21.57 -13.43 -7.71
N ASP A 155 -20.98 -14.58 -7.39
CA ASP A 155 -20.57 -15.58 -8.37
C ASP A 155 -21.76 -16.36 -8.99
N GLU A 156 -22.88 -16.47 -8.26
CA GLU A 156 -24.10 -17.16 -8.74
C GLU A 156 -24.90 -16.34 -9.77
N ASP A 157 -24.74 -15.01 -9.82
CA ASP A 157 -25.48 -14.11 -10.73
C ASP A 157 -24.69 -13.80 -12.04
N GLY A 158 -23.48 -14.37 -12.20
CA GLY A 158 -22.57 -14.08 -13.31
C GLY A 158 -22.49 -15.15 -14.42
N SER A 159 -23.13 -16.31 -14.27
CA SER A 159 -23.01 -17.42 -15.25
C SER A 159 -24.29 -17.64 -16.06
N ALA A 160 -24.53 -16.74 -17.00
CA ALA A 160 -25.41 -17.00 -18.14
C ALA A 160 -24.78 -16.44 -19.42
N VAL A 161 -23.68 -17.04 -19.87
CA VAL A 161 -23.22 -16.85 -21.25
C VAL A 161 -24.06 -17.78 -22.13
N PRO A 162 -24.93 -17.27 -23.03
CA PRO A 162 -25.62 -18.12 -23.97
C PRO A 162 -24.59 -18.65 -24.97
N VAL A 163 -24.38 -19.97 -24.97
CA VAL A 163 -23.62 -20.66 -26.02
C VAL A 163 -24.38 -20.46 -27.33
N PRO A 164 -23.79 -19.83 -28.37
CA PRO A 164 -24.48 -19.70 -29.64
C PRO A 164 -24.63 -21.08 -30.27
N ALA A 165 -25.88 -21.45 -30.55
CA ALA A 165 -26.24 -22.69 -31.21
C ALA A 165 -25.50 -22.83 -32.55
N ALA A 166 -24.88 -23.99 -32.74
CA ALA A 166 -24.32 -24.42 -34.01
C ALA A 166 -25.38 -24.36 -35.10
N ALA A 167 -25.05 -23.73 -36.23
CA ALA A 167 -25.83 -23.74 -37.46
C ALA A 167 -25.17 -24.69 -38.48
N PRO A 168 -25.95 -25.22 -39.44
CA PRO A 168 -25.82 -26.58 -39.98
C PRO A 168 -24.68 -26.83 -40.96
#